data_AF-A0AAD8FQF9-F1
#
_entry.id   AF-A0AAD8FQF9-F1
#
_cell.length_a   1.000
_cell.length_b   1.000
_cell.length_c   1.000
_cell.angle_alpha   90.00
_cell.angle_beta   90.00
_cell.angle_gamma   90.00
#
_symmetry.space_group_name_H-M   'P 1'
#
loop_
_entity.id
_entity.type
_entity.pdbx_description
1 polymer ?
#
loop_
_entity_poly.entity_id
_entity_poly.type
_entity_poly.pdbx_seq_one_letter_code
_entity_poly.pdbx_strand_id
1 'polypeptide(L)'
;MDSGFYTLQRCLENICKVIRKANDVLCGISHPSVCSEVLLSAQGKSYFSGMFTVYKVSKRVEGGMRTLGFTNEALQRSIKDIELLWNNLQAFLTFSPAVLQTLVASDKDILSYNECRYHTSCANFWLNFVDLNLPFTPAQKQG
;
A
#
# COMPACT_ATOMS: atom_id res chain seq x y z
N MET A 1 9.87 10.13 -23.35
CA MET A 1 9.27 8.88 -22.82
C MET A 1 9.57 8.81 -21.33
N ASP A 2 8.61 8.33 -20.53
CA ASP A 2 8.81 7.66 -19.23
C ASP A 2 8.82 8.41 -17.89
N SER A 3 8.39 9.68 -17.77
CA SER A 3 8.18 10.28 -16.43
C SER A 3 7.09 9.56 -15.62
N GLY A 4 5.98 9.19 -16.28
CA GLY A 4 4.89 8.43 -15.66
C GLY A 4 5.29 7.00 -15.29
N PHE A 5 6.04 6.33 -16.18
CA PHE A 5 6.59 5.00 -15.90
C PHE A 5 7.49 5.00 -14.67
N TYR A 6 8.49 5.89 -14.64
CA TYR A 6 9.43 6.00 -13.52
C TYR A 6 8.72 6.29 -12.20
N THR A 7 7.71 7.16 -12.24
CA THR A 7 6.87 7.52 -11.08
C THR A 7 6.09 6.32 -10.55
N LEU A 8 5.46 5.54 -11.44
CA LEU A 8 4.73 4.32 -11.09
C LEU A 8 5.66 3.22 -10.56
N GLN A 9 6.80 3.01 -11.23
CA GLN A 9 7.79 2.02 -10.83
C GLN A 9 8.32 2.33 -9.43
N ARG A 10 8.77 3.57 -9.18
CA ARG A 10 9.25 3.99 -7.86
C ARG A 10 8.20 3.85 -6.78
N CYS A 11 6.93 4.12 -7.09
CA CYS A 11 5.82 3.91 -6.17
C CYS A 11 5.68 2.42 -5.80
N LEU A 12 5.58 1.54 -6.78
CA LEU A 12 5.42 0.09 -6.56
C LEU A 12 6.64 -0.53 -5.86
N GLU A 13 7.85 -0.11 -6.19
CA GLU A 13 9.07 -0.58 -5.52
C GLU A 13 9.07 -0.24 -4.02
N ASN A 14 8.67 0.98 -3.65
CA ASN A 14 8.62 1.36 -2.24
C ASN A 14 7.47 0.69 -1.49
N ILE A 15 6.31 0.48 -2.12
CA ILE A 15 5.24 -0.37 -1.57
C ILE A 15 5.78 -1.77 -1.29
N CYS A 16 6.45 -2.38 -2.28
CA CYS A 16 6.99 -3.71 -2.17
C CYS A 16 8.01 -3.82 -1.02
N LYS A 17 8.91 -2.84 -0.86
CA LYS A 17 9.86 -2.79 0.27
C LYS A 17 9.17 -2.77 1.62
N VAL A 18 8.13 -1.93 1.78
CA VAL A 18 7.40 -1.78 3.05
C VAL A 18 6.68 -3.09 3.41
N ILE A 19 5.96 -3.69 2.45
CA ILE A 19 5.23 -4.94 2.67
C ILE A 19 6.19 -6.11 2.90
N ARG A 20 7.29 -6.20 2.13
CA ARG A 20 8.31 -7.24 2.31
C ARG A 20 8.92 -7.20 3.70
N LYS A 21 9.26 -6.01 4.21
CA LYS A 21 9.82 -5.88 5.56
C LYS A 21 8.87 -6.45 6.63
N ALA A 22 7.56 -6.21 6.52
CA ALA A 22 6.58 -6.79 7.44
C ALA A 22 6.49 -8.31 7.29
N ASN A 23 6.49 -8.79 6.04
CA ASN A 23 6.44 -10.22 5.74
C ASN A 23 7.65 -10.96 6.33
N ASP A 24 8.86 -10.45 6.12
CA ASP A 24 10.09 -11.07 6.59
C ASP A 24 10.15 -11.11 8.12
N VAL A 25 9.67 -10.06 8.79
CA VAL A 25 9.57 -10.02 10.26
C VAL A 25 8.62 -11.11 10.76
N LEU A 26 7.42 -11.25 10.19
CA LEU A 26 6.47 -12.27 10.62
C LEU A 26 6.95 -13.70 10.30
N CYS A 27 7.54 -13.91 9.13
CA CYS A 27 8.15 -15.19 8.76
C CYS A 27 9.33 -15.57 9.69
N GLY A 28 10.01 -14.58 10.26
CA GLY A 28 11.09 -14.80 11.23
C GLY A 28 10.61 -15.21 12.63
N ILE A 29 9.31 -15.13 12.94
CA ILE A 29 8.79 -15.51 14.25
C ILE A 29 8.68 -17.04 14.36
N SER A 30 9.47 -17.64 15.25
CA SER A 30 9.56 -19.10 15.40
C SER A 30 8.36 -19.74 16.09
N HIS A 31 7.61 -18.98 16.89
CA HIS A 31 6.47 -19.48 17.67
C HIS A 31 5.16 -18.75 17.31
N PRO A 32 4.10 -19.47 16.87
CA PRO A 32 2.82 -18.87 16.50
C PRO A 32 2.15 -18.05 17.62
N SER A 33 2.35 -18.41 18.88
CA SER A 33 1.84 -17.66 20.04
C SER A 33 2.44 -16.25 20.11
N VAL A 34 3.75 -16.11 19.91
CA VAL A 34 4.45 -14.81 19.88
C VAL A 34 3.93 -13.96 18.72
N CYS A 35 3.68 -14.58 17.57
CA CYS A 35 3.07 -13.90 16.42
C CYS A 35 1.68 -13.37 16.78
N SER A 36 0.84 -14.19 17.42
CA SER A 36 -0.49 -13.78 17.89
C SER A 36 -0.44 -12.61 18.87
N GLU A 37 0.48 -12.64 19.85
CA GLU A 37 0.67 -11.55 20.82
C GLU A 37 1.04 -10.23 20.14
N VAL A 38 1.99 -10.27 19.20
CA VAL A 38 2.39 -9.10 18.42
C VAL A 38 1.20 -8.54 17.63
N LEU A 39 0.46 -9.41 16.92
CA LEU A 39 -0.70 -9.03 16.12
C LEU A 39 -1.84 -8.42 16.97
N LEU A 40 -2.02 -8.91 18.20
CA LEU A 40 -3.08 -8.47 19.10
C LEU A 40 -2.75 -7.20 19.89
N SER A 41 -1.47 -6.84 19.99
CA SER A 41 -1.02 -5.60 20.63
C SER A 41 -1.61 -4.36 19.95
N ALA A 42 -1.75 -3.25 20.71
CA ALA A 42 -2.23 -1.99 20.16
C ALA A 42 -1.30 -1.46 19.04
N GLN A 43 0.01 -1.62 19.24
CA GLN A 43 1.04 -1.24 18.28
C GLN A 43 0.97 -2.10 17.01
N GLY A 44 0.82 -3.42 17.15
CA GLY A 44 0.63 -4.33 16.03
C GLY A 44 -0.61 -3.98 15.20
N LYS A 45 -1.76 -3.81 15.85
CA LYS A 45 -3.01 -3.38 15.18
C LYS A 45 -2.83 -2.09 14.39
N SER A 46 -2.22 -1.08 14.99
CA SER A 46 -1.94 0.20 14.32
C SER A 46 -1.00 0.02 13.12
N TYR A 47 0.08 -0.74 13.31
CA TYR A 47 1.06 -1.03 12.26
C TYR A 47 0.41 -1.75 11.06
N PHE A 48 -0.37 -2.80 11.29
CA PHE A 48 -1.02 -3.56 10.21
C PHE A 48 -2.16 -2.77 9.55
N SER A 49 -2.83 -1.87 10.27
CA SER A 49 -3.77 -0.91 9.68
C SER A 49 -3.06 0.05 8.70
N GLY A 50 -1.90 0.59 9.09
CA GLY A 50 -1.04 1.35 8.20
C GLY A 50 -0.56 0.53 7.00
N MET A 51 -0.14 -0.72 7.23
CA MET A 51 0.30 -1.64 6.19
C MET A 51 -0.81 -1.93 5.16
N PHE A 52 -2.04 -2.20 5.62
CA PHE A 52 -3.18 -2.39 4.73
C PHE A 52 -3.49 -1.13 3.93
N THR A 53 -3.29 0.04 4.52
CA THR A 53 -3.44 1.31 3.83
C THR A 53 -2.43 1.47 2.70
N VAL A 54 -1.18 1.05 2.89
CA VAL A 54 -0.15 0.99 1.84
C VAL A 54 -0.51 -0.02 0.75
N TYR A 55 -0.99 -1.20 1.12
CA TYR A 55 -1.50 -2.19 0.16
C TYR A 55 -2.66 -1.63 -0.68
N LYS A 56 -3.62 -0.92 -0.08
CA LYS A 56 -4.71 -0.25 -0.83
C LYS A 56 -4.18 0.77 -1.86
N VAL A 57 -3.05 1.43 -1.60
CA VAL A 57 -2.40 2.30 -2.59
C VAL A 57 -1.98 1.49 -3.82
N SER A 58 -1.41 0.29 -3.66
CA SER A 58 -1.02 -0.57 -4.78
C SER A 58 -2.23 -0.95 -5.65
N LYS A 59 -3.37 -1.28 -5.04
CA LYS A 59 -4.61 -1.63 -5.76
C LYS A 59 -5.16 -0.45 -6.55
N ARG A 60 -5.04 0.78 -6.03
CA ARG A 60 -5.42 2.00 -6.77
C ARG A 60 -4.46 2.28 -7.93
N VAL A 61 -3.16 2.10 -7.72
CA VAL A 61 -2.14 2.22 -8.79
C VAL A 61 -2.42 1.22 -9.90
N GLU A 62 -2.64 -0.05 -9.55
CA GLU A 62 -3.00 -1.12 -10.49
C GLU A 62 -4.30 -0.82 -11.24
N GLY A 63 -5.34 -0.37 -10.53
CA GLY A 63 -6.61 0.07 -11.13
C GLY A 63 -6.42 1.21 -12.12
N GLY A 64 -5.66 2.25 -11.74
CA GLY A 64 -5.34 3.38 -12.61
C GLY A 64 -4.57 2.95 -13.86
N MET A 65 -3.58 2.06 -13.70
CA MET A 65 -2.85 1.47 -14.83
C MET A 65 -3.79 0.75 -15.79
N ARG A 66 -4.73 -0.08 -15.29
CA ARG A 66 -5.73 -0.75 -16.12
C ARG A 66 -6.64 0.22 -16.86
N THR A 67 -7.18 1.23 -16.18
CA THR A 67 -8.07 2.22 -16.78
C THR A 67 -7.39 3.05 -17.87
N LEU A 68 -6.10 3.35 -17.69
CA LEU A 68 -5.31 4.11 -18.66
C LEU A 68 -4.67 3.23 -19.75
N GLY A 69 -4.91 1.92 -19.75
CA GLY A 69 -4.30 0.99 -20.70
C GLY A 69 -2.77 0.87 -20.58
N PHE A 70 -2.22 1.18 -19.40
CA PHE A 70 -0.78 1.17 -19.16
C PHE A 70 -0.28 -0.27 -18.96
N THR A 71 0.41 -0.81 -19.95
CA THR A 71 0.96 -2.17 -19.92
C THR A 71 2.50 -2.13 -19.90
N ASN A 72 3.09 -2.73 -18.87
CA ASN A 72 4.54 -2.86 -18.74
C ASN A 72 4.88 -4.07 -17.88
N GLU A 73 5.77 -4.96 -18.36
CA GLU A 73 6.10 -6.21 -17.68
C GLU A 73 6.73 -6.02 -16.30
N ALA A 74 7.58 -5.01 -16.13
CA ALA A 74 8.23 -4.74 -14.84
C ALA A 74 7.20 -4.30 -13.80
N LEU A 75 6.28 -3.39 -14.16
CA LEU A 75 5.20 -2.96 -13.26
C LEU A 75 4.26 -4.12 -12.93
N GLN A 76 3.90 -4.94 -13.92
CA GLN A 76 3.06 -6.12 -13.71
C GLN A 76 3.73 -7.16 -12.81
N ARG A 77 5.05 -7.33 -12.92
CA ARG A 77 5.83 -8.17 -12.00
C ARG A 77 5.79 -7.61 -10.58
N SER A 78 6.02 -6.31 -10.40
CA SER A 78 5.95 -5.67 -9.07
C SER A 78 4.57 -5.81 -8.43
N ILE A 79 3.49 -5.68 -9.21
CA ILE A 79 2.12 -5.89 -8.71
C ILE A 79 1.94 -7.34 -8.23
N LYS A 80 2.37 -8.33 -9.02
CA LYS A 80 2.30 -9.74 -8.64
C LYS A 80 3.11 -10.04 -7.37
N ASP A 81 4.29 -9.46 -7.23
CA ASP A 81 5.12 -9.62 -6.04
C ASP A 81 4.43 -9.03 -4.79
N ILE A 82 3.79 -7.86 -4.94
CA ILE A 82 3.00 -7.23 -3.86
C ILE A 82 1.83 -8.14 -3.45
N GLU A 83 1.09 -8.70 -4.41
CA GLU A 83 -0.01 -9.64 -4.12
C GLU A 83 0.47 -10.88 -3.38
N LEU A 84 1.62 -11.45 -3.79
CA LEU A 84 2.19 -12.62 -3.13
C LEU A 84 2.56 -12.31 -1.67
N LEU A 85 3.26 -11.19 -1.43
CA LEU A 85 3.63 -10.76 -0.09
C LEU A 85 2.40 -10.48 0.77
N TRP A 86 1.38 -9.83 0.20
CA TRP A 86 0.14 -9.53 0.90
C TRP A 86 -0.64 -10.80 1.26
N ASN A 87 -0.76 -11.77 0.35
CA ASN A 87 -1.42 -13.05 0.63
C ASN A 87 -0.73 -13.81 1.77
N ASN A 88 0.61 -13.78 1.81
CA ASN A 88 1.35 -14.38 2.92
C ASN A 88 1.04 -13.66 4.25
N LEU A 89 1.08 -12.32 4.26
CA LEU A 89 0.66 -11.54 5.44
C LEU A 89 -0.78 -11.85 5.87
N GLN A 90 -1.72 -11.97 4.93
CA GLN A 90 -3.10 -12.34 5.24
C GLN A 90 -3.19 -13.69 5.95
N ALA A 91 -2.37 -14.68 5.56
CA ALA A 91 -2.33 -15.97 6.23
C ALA A 91 -1.97 -15.82 7.72
N PHE A 92 -1.01 -14.96 8.06
CA PHE A 92 -0.71 -14.64 9.46
C PHE A 92 -1.86 -13.89 10.15
N LEU A 93 -2.53 -12.97 9.45
CA LEU A 93 -3.65 -12.22 10.03
C LEU A 93 -4.88 -13.09 10.31
N THR A 94 -5.00 -14.27 9.68
CA THR A 94 -6.08 -15.21 10.00
C THR A 94 -6.00 -15.75 11.43
N PHE A 95 -4.81 -15.73 12.06
CA PHE A 95 -4.66 -16.04 13.49
C PHE A 95 -5.33 -15.00 14.40
N SER A 96 -5.78 -13.86 13.86
CA SER A 96 -6.49 -12.83 14.61
C SER A 96 -7.62 -12.17 13.80
N PRO A 97 -8.84 -12.74 13.84
CA PRO A 97 -10.00 -12.17 13.13
C PRO A 97 -10.34 -10.72 13.53
N ALA A 98 -10.01 -10.31 14.76
CA ALA A 98 -10.21 -8.94 15.23
C ALA A 98 -9.34 -7.92 14.47
N VAL A 99 -8.12 -8.32 14.08
CA VAL A 99 -7.25 -7.48 13.26
C VAL A 99 -7.87 -7.33 11.86
N LEU A 100 -8.32 -8.43 11.25
CA LEU A 100 -8.98 -8.39 9.94
C LEU A 100 -10.17 -7.41 9.91
N GLN A 101 -11.02 -7.41 10.94
CA GLN A 101 -12.16 -6.47 11.03
C GLN A 101 -11.71 -5.00 11.11
N THR A 102 -10.59 -4.73 11.78
CA THR A 102 -10.04 -3.37 11.91
C THR A 102 -9.50 -2.84 10.57
N LEU A 103 -8.98 -3.72 9.70
CA LEU A 103 -8.44 -3.34 8.40
C LEU A 103 -9.52 -2.82 7.44
N VAL A 104 -10.78 -3.24 7.58
CA VAL A 104 -11.87 -2.91 6.64
C VAL A 104 -12.36 -1.46 6.75
N ALA A 105 -11.88 -0.68 7.74
CA ALA A 105 -12.18 0.74 7.81
C ALA A 105 -11.61 1.47 6.58
N SER A 106 -12.52 2.03 5.79
CA SER A 106 -12.22 2.63 4.49
C SER A 106 -11.59 4.01 4.65
N ASP A 107 -10.53 4.26 3.89
CA ASP A 107 -9.89 5.57 3.80
C ASP A 107 -10.62 6.35 2.71
N LYS A 108 -11.61 7.14 3.12
CA LYS A 108 -12.42 7.99 2.23
C LYS A 108 -12.02 9.45 2.29
N ASP A 109 -11.02 9.78 3.11
CA ASP A 109 -10.64 11.17 3.34
C ASP A 109 -9.85 11.69 2.15
N ILE A 110 -10.39 12.73 1.53
CA ILE A 110 -9.76 13.46 0.43
C ILE A 110 -9.24 14.79 0.98
N LEU A 111 -7.98 15.09 0.70
CA LEU A 111 -7.39 16.40 0.96
C LEU A 111 -7.15 17.14 -0.34
N SER A 112 -7.21 18.47 -0.28
CA SER A 112 -6.92 19.37 -1.40
C SER A 112 -5.59 20.07 -1.15
N TYR A 113 -4.66 19.97 -2.10
CA TYR A 113 -3.35 20.63 -2.06
C TYR A 113 -2.93 21.02 -3.48
N ASN A 114 -2.49 22.27 -3.69
CA ASN A 114 -2.11 22.80 -5.01
C ASN A 114 -3.12 22.49 -6.13
N GLU A 115 -4.40 22.78 -5.88
CA GLU A 115 -5.54 22.53 -6.80
C GLU A 115 -5.75 21.05 -7.19
N CYS A 116 -5.01 20.13 -6.59
CA CYS A 116 -5.15 18.69 -6.79
C CYS A 116 -5.85 18.05 -5.58
N ARG A 117 -6.59 16.97 -5.85
CA ARG A 117 -7.28 16.17 -4.83
C ARG A 117 -6.53 14.87 -4.62
N TYR A 118 -6.20 14.56 -3.37
CA TYR A 118 -5.48 13.34 -3.01
C TYR A 118 -6.25 12.56 -1.96
N HIS A 119 -6.26 11.24 -2.10
CA HIS A 119 -6.58 10.39 -0.94
C HIS A 119 -5.53 10.64 0.15
N THR A 120 -5.97 10.84 1.38
CA THR A 120 -5.09 11.12 2.52
C THR A 120 -4.04 10.02 2.69
N SER A 121 -4.43 8.74 2.56
CA SER A 121 -3.46 7.63 2.57
C SER A 121 -2.43 7.68 1.45
N CYS A 122 -2.83 8.06 0.24
CA CYS A 122 -1.92 8.12 -0.90
C CYS A 122 -0.92 9.26 -0.72
N ALA A 123 -1.38 10.43 -0.28
CA ALA A 123 -0.51 11.57 0.00
C ALA A 123 0.48 11.26 1.13
N ASN A 124 -0.02 10.70 2.24
CA ASN A 124 0.83 10.32 3.37
C ASN A 124 1.88 9.27 2.97
N PHE A 125 1.48 8.21 2.25
CA PHE A 125 2.43 7.23 1.76
C PHE A 125 3.47 7.86 0.82
N TRP A 126 3.01 8.70 -0.11
CA TRP A 126 3.88 9.33 -1.10
C TRP A 126 4.98 10.16 -0.45
N LEU A 127 4.60 11.05 0.46
CA LEU A 127 5.52 11.97 1.15
C LEU A 127 6.52 11.24 2.04
N ASN A 128 6.11 10.15 2.68
CA ASN A 128 6.98 9.41 3.59
C ASN A 128 7.88 8.38 2.88
N PHE A 129 7.46 7.85 1.72
CA PHE A 129 8.09 6.66 1.14
C PHE A 129 8.43 6.76 -0.35
N VAL A 130 7.98 7.78 -1.08
CA VAL A 130 8.18 7.88 -2.54
C VAL A 130 8.93 9.15 -2.94
N ASP A 131 8.41 10.32 -2.57
CA ASP A 131 8.99 11.62 -2.88
C ASP A 131 8.49 12.69 -1.91
N LEU A 132 9.34 13.68 -1.61
CA LEU A 132 8.97 14.83 -0.78
C LEU A 132 7.93 15.75 -1.44
N ASN A 133 7.68 15.59 -2.74
CA ASN A 133 6.69 16.34 -3.49
C ASN A 133 5.57 15.43 -3.98
N LEU A 134 4.32 15.81 -3.71
CA LEU A 134 3.15 15.11 -4.25
C LEU A 134 3.15 15.17 -5.78
N PRO A 135 2.72 14.10 -6.46
CA PRO A 135 2.68 14.09 -7.90
C PRO A 135 1.60 15.08 -8.35
N PHE A 136 1.98 15.99 -9.24
CA PHE A 136 1.04 16.92 -9.85
C PHE A 136 0.44 16.25 -11.09
N THR A 137 -0.87 16.04 -11.07
CA THR A 137 -1.63 15.69 -12.28
C THR A 137 -2.48 16.90 -12.66
N PRO A 138 -2.13 17.64 -13.72
CA PRO A 138 -2.96 18.74 -14.22
C PRO A 138 -4.21 18.18 -14.90
N ALA A 139 -5.15 17.64 -14.14
CA ALA A 139 -6.47 17.27 -14.65
C ALA A 139 -7.44 17.01 -13.51
N GLN A 140 -8.10 18.06 -12.99
CA GLN A 140 -9.54 18.04 -12.66
C GLN A 140 -10.14 19.44 -12.84
N LYS A 141 -10.03 20.03 -14.04
CA LYS A 141 -11.09 20.92 -14.54
C LYS A 141 -12.20 20.02 -15.10
N GLN A 142 -13.08 19.52 -14.23
CA GLN A 142 -14.39 19.07 -14.69
C GLN A 142 -15.26 20.33 -14.77
N GLY A 143 -15.57 20.74 -16.00
CA GLY A 143 -16.66 21.68 -16.26
C GLY A 143 -18.01 21.03 -16.05
#